data_AF-A0A0F8Z5X9-F1
#
_entry.id   AF-A0A0F8Z5X9-F1
#
_cell.length_a   1.000
_cell.length_b   1.000
_cell.length_c   1.000
_cell.angle_alpha   90.00
_cell.angle_beta   90.00
_cell.angle_gamma   90.00
#
_symmetry.space_group_name_H-M   'P 1'
#
loop_
_entity.id
_entity.type
_entity.pdbx_description
1 polymer ?
#
loop_
_entity_poly.entity_id
_entity_poly.type
_entity_poly.pdbx_seq_one_letter_code
_entity_poly.pdbx_strand_id
1 'polypeptide(L)'
;MSKLRLSVSYSESYEVIMFSVLDEDDKEVIRQVYKLSDIPADNSAHVHAYGLNKVLTDRTSDEKDKVAKLTAMDEVFDLLCAGEWAKERQVGAVVVSPEVEALAEIMDLTIPETQAALAAYEEPDRFEIPAYPEVVCQFL
;
A
#
# COMPACT_ATOMS: atom_id res chain seq x y z
N MET A 1 -19.45 7.95 15.46
CA MET A 1 -18.26 8.42 14.74
C MET A 1 -18.74 9.43 13.71
N SER A 2 -18.18 10.65 13.73
CA SER A 2 -18.51 11.68 12.73
C SER A 2 -18.11 11.18 11.33
N LYS A 3 -18.99 11.34 10.34
CA LYS A 3 -18.77 10.89 8.98
C LYS A 3 -17.82 11.85 8.25
N LEU A 4 -16.54 11.48 8.19
CA LEU A 4 -15.53 12.23 7.46
C LEU A 4 -15.67 12.03 5.94
N ARG A 5 -15.50 13.11 5.17
CA ARG A 5 -15.52 13.11 3.70
C ARG A 5 -14.17 13.51 3.14
N LEU A 6 -13.74 12.83 2.07
CA LEU A 6 -12.61 13.29 1.26
C LEU A 6 -13.12 14.22 0.15
N SER A 7 -12.50 15.38 0.00
CA SER A 7 -12.77 16.37 -1.04
C SER A 7 -11.51 16.60 -1.86
N VAL A 8 -11.68 16.82 -3.16
CA VAL A 8 -10.59 17.10 -4.11
C VAL A 8 -10.91 18.40 -4.84
N SER A 9 -9.94 19.30 -4.94
CA SER A 9 -10.04 20.53 -5.71
C SER A 9 -8.75 20.82 -6.48
N TYR A 10 -8.84 21.69 -7.47
CA TYR A 10 -7.75 22.01 -8.41
C TYR A 10 -7.52 23.52 -8.45
N SER A 11 -6.28 23.95 -8.71
CA SER A 11 -6.02 25.34 -9.11
C SER A 11 -6.61 25.62 -10.49
N GLU A 12 -6.80 26.91 -10.83
CA GLU A 12 -7.26 27.32 -12.16
C GLU A 12 -6.32 26.84 -13.29
N SER A 13 -5.02 26.72 -13.00
CA SER A 13 -4.03 26.19 -13.93
C SER A 13 -3.98 24.65 -13.99
N TYR A 14 -4.71 23.95 -13.12
CA TYR A 14 -4.63 22.50 -12.93
C TYR A 14 -3.24 21.97 -12.54
N GLU A 15 -2.30 22.85 -12.18
CA GLU A 15 -0.94 22.47 -11.74
C GLU A 15 -0.88 22.10 -10.26
N VAL A 16 -1.91 22.46 -9.50
CA VAL A 16 -2.01 22.18 -8.06
C VAL A 16 -3.27 21.39 -7.79
N ILE A 17 -3.11 20.27 -7.08
CA ILE A 17 -4.21 19.43 -6.60
C ILE A 17 -4.24 19.50 -5.08
N MET A 18 -5.43 19.67 -4.53
CA MET A 18 -5.65 19.81 -3.11
C MET A 18 -6.62 18.75 -2.64
N PHE A 19 -6.19 17.94 -1.67
CA PHE A 19 -7.03 16.96 -1.00
C PHE A 19 -7.32 17.47 0.42
N SER A 20 -8.60 17.50 0.78
CA SER A 20 -9.04 17.89 2.12
C SER A 20 -9.94 16.82 2.73
N VAL A 21 -9.76 16.53 4.00
CA VAL A 21 -10.76 15.79 4.80
C VAL A 21 -11.66 16.81 5.46
N LEU A 22 -12.96 16.66 5.24
CA LEU A 22 -14.01 17.50 5.80
C LEU A 22 -14.80 16.73 6.85
N ASP A 23 -15.27 17.43 7.88
CA ASP A 23 -16.23 16.92 8.85
C ASP A 23 -17.69 16.99 8.33
N GLU A 24 -18.65 16.70 9.20
CA GLU A 24 -20.09 16.72 8.85
C GLU A 24 -20.64 18.14 8.58
N ASP A 25 -19.95 19.18 9.05
CA ASP A 25 -20.28 20.59 8.82
C ASP A 25 -19.53 21.16 7.61
N ASP A 26 -18.92 20.31 6.78
CA ASP A 26 -18.00 20.68 5.69
C ASP A 26 -16.79 21.53 6.14
N LYS A 27 -16.41 21.46 7.43
CA LYS A 27 -15.20 22.12 7.92
C LYS A 27 -13.98 21.27 7.61
N GLU A 28 -12.94 21.93 7.11
CA GLU A 28 -11.66 21.31 6.82
C GLU A 28 -10.96 20.87 8.12
N VAL A 29 -10.69 19.58 8.22
CA VAL A 29 -9.96 18.95 9.33
C VAL A 29 -8.47 18.89 9.01
N ILE A 30 -8.14 18.47 7.79
CA ILE A 30 -6.77 18.35 7.30
C ILE A 30 -6.76 18.56 5.78
N ARG A 31 -5.67 19.12 5.27
CA ARG A 31 -5.46 19.40 3.86
C ARG A 31 -4.04 19.10 3.43
N GLN A 32 -3.90 18.50 2.25
CA GLN A 32 -2.65 18.31 1.54
C GLN A 32 -2.71 18.95 0.17
N VAL A 33 -1.55 19.43 -0.28
CA VAL A 33 -1.39 20.21 -1.50
C VAL A 33 -0.24 19.63 -2.30
N TYR A 34 -0.54 19.19 -3.51
CA TYR A 34 0.41 18.58 -4.43
C TYR A 34 0.59 19.45 -5.65
N LYS A 35 1.83 19.75 -6.02
CA LYS A 35 2.14 20.50 -7.24
C LYS A 35 2.74 19.56 -8.28
N LEU A 36 2.19 19.60 -9.49
CA LEU A 36 2.72 18.81 -10.60
C LEU A 36 4.16 19.19 -10.95
N SER A 37 4.54 20.45 -10.70
CA SER A 37 5.91 20.95 -10.90
C SER A 37 6.98 20.26 -10.05
N ASP A 38 6.58 19.66 -8.93
CA ASP A 38 7.51 19.01 -8.00
C ASP A 38 7.85 17.58 -8.46
N ILE A 39 7.16 17.08 -9.49
CA ILE A 39 7.38 15.76 -10.06
C ILE A 39 8.42 15.88 -11.20
N PRO A 40 9.51 15.10 -11.17
CA PRO A 40 10.55 15.15 -12.20
C PRO A 40 10.01 14.79 -13.58
N ALA A 41 10.69 15.28 -14.62
CA ALA A 41 10.27 15.13 -16.02
C ALA A 41 10.02 13.66 -16.42
N ASP A 42 10.81 12.74 -15.88
CA ASP A 42 10.72 11.30 -16.10
C ASP A 42 9.34 10.73 -15.71
N ASN A 43 8.72 11.28 -14.66
CA ASN A 43 7.38 10.90 -14.20
C ASN A 43 6.28 11.83 -14.70
N SER A 44 6.62 13.06 -15.09
CA SER A 44 5.66 14.09 -15.49
C SER A 44 4.76 13.65 -16.64
N ALA A 45 5.30 12.99 -17.68
CA ALA A 45 4.50 12.50 -18.80
C ALA A 45 3.47 11.45 -18.38
N HIS A 46 3.87 10.53 -17.49
CA HIS A 46 2.99 9.49 -16.97
C HIS A 46 1.90 10.05 -16.06
N VAL A 47 2.27 10.99 -15.17
CA VAL A 47 1.32 11.70 -14.31
C VAL A 47 0.35 12.54 -15.13
N HIS A 48 0.80 13.22 -16.19
CA HIS A 48 -0.07 13.98 -17.08
C HIS A 48 -1.07 13.08 -17.83
N ALA A 49 -0.62 11.93 -18.32
CA ALA A 49 -1.47 11.01 -19.06
C ALA A 49 -2.54 10.34 -18.17
N TYR A 50 -2.18 10.02 -16.92
CA TYR A 50 -3.07 9.30 -15.99
C TYR A 50 -3.88 10.21 -15.07
N GLY A 51 -3.34 11.39 -14.75
CA GLY A 51 -3.85 12.34 -13.78
C GLY A 51 -3.34 12.05 -12.36
N LEU A 52 -2.66 13.03 -11.74
CA LEU A 52 -2.08 12.88 -10.39
C LEU A 52 -3.12 12.48 -9.33
N ASN A 53 -4.32 13.08 -9.36
CA ASN A 53 -5.43 12.66 -8.48
C ASN A 53 -5.69 11.15 -8.60
N LYS A 54 -5.77 10.64 -9.83
CA LYS A 54 -6.05 9.23 -10.09
C LYS A 54 -4.93 8.32 -9.58
N VAL A 55 -3.67 8.71 -9.77
CA VAL A 55 -2.51 7.98 -9.23
C VAL A 55 -2.63 7.86 -7.70
N LEU A 56 -2.83 8.99 -7.02
CA LEU A 56 -2.90 9.06 -5.56
C LEU A 56 -4.10 8.27 -5.01
N THR A 57 -5.28 8.41 -5.61
CA THR A 57 -6.48 7.69 -5.15
C THR A 57 -6.40 6.19 -5.35
N ASP A 58 -5.82 5.75 -6.48
CA ASP A 58 -5.76 4.34 -6.80
C ASP A 58 -4.72 3.66 -5.92
N ARG A 59 -3.52 4.23 -5.77
CA ARG A 59 -2.44 3.64 -4.95
C ARG A 59 -2.74 3.63 -3.45
N THR A 60 -3.70 4.44 -2.99
CA THR A 60 -4.15 4.47 -1.59
C THR A 60 -5.54 3.87 -1.41
N SER A 61 -6.09 3.14 -2.39
CA SER A 61 -7.47 2.64 -2.36
C SER A 61 -7.81 1.77 -1.14
N ASP A 62 -6.80 1.07 -0.61
CA ASP A 62 -6.95 0.09 0.46
C ASP A 62 -7.07 0.74 1.84
N GLU A 63 -6.64 2.01 1.94
CA GLU A 63 -6.78 2.81 3.15
C GLU A 63 -8.21 3.37 3.27
N LYS A 64 -8.91 2.89 4.31
CA LYS A 64 -10.32 3.21 4.59
C LYS A 64 -10.43 4.44 5.48
N ASP A 65 -9.49 4.66 6.38
CA ASP A 65 -9.44 5.85 7.22
C ASP A 65 -9.04 7.07 6.38
N LYS A 66 -9.83 8.15 6.44
CA LYS A 66 -9.62 9.29 5.54
C LYS A 66 -8.38 10.11 5.90
N VAL A 67 -8.00 10.14 7.17
CA VAL A 67 -6.81 10.87 7.64
C VAL A 67 -5.56 10.06 7.32
N ALA A 68 -5.56 8.76 7.61
CA ALA A 68 -4.46 7.88 7.22
C ALA A 68 -4.29 7.82 5.69
N LYS A 69 -5.39 7.88 4.93
CA LYS A 69 -5.35 7.93 3.47
C LYS A 69 -4.60 9.15 2.96
N LEU A 70 -4.79 10.31 3.58
CA LEU A 70 -4.01 11.51 3.25
C LEU A 70 -2.52 11.27 3.53
N THR A 71 -2.16 10.74 4.69
CA THR A 71 -0.75 10.40 4.99
C THR A 71 -0.15 9.45 3.94
N ALA A 72 -0.89 8.41 3.54
CA ALA A 72 -0.45 7.50 2.48
C ALA A 72 -0.34 8.17 1.11
N MET A 73 -1.13 9.21 0.82
CA MET A 73 -1.01 9.98 -0.42
C MET A 73 0.28 10.79 -0.45
N ASP A 74 0.73 11.35 0.68
CA ASP A 74 2.03 12.02 0.78
C ASP A 74 3.16 11.04 0.47
N GLU A 75 3.14 9.84 1.04
CA GLU A 75 4.16 8.82 0.74
C GLU A 75 4.21 8.46 -0.75
N VAL A 76 3.05 8.32 -1.40
CA VAL A 76 2.98 8.07 -2.85
C VAL A 76 3.53 9.26 -3.63
N PHE A 77 3.22 10.48 -3.22
CA PHE A 77 3.70 11.69 -3.87
C PHE A 77 5.23 11.84 -3.74
N ASP A 78 5.78 11.57 -2.56
CA ASP A 78 7.23 11.60 -2.31
C ASP A 78 7.97 10.62 -3.23
N LEU A 79 7.41 9.42 -3.46
CA LEU A 79 7.96 8.46 -4.41
C LEU A 79 7.93 9.00 -5.85
N LEU A 80 6.83 9.63 -6.26
CA LEU A 80 6.75 10.26 -7.58
C LEU A 80 7.79 11.37 -7.73
N CYS A 81 7.97 12.20 -6.70
CA CYS A 81 8.98 13.25 -6.64
C CYS A 81 10.41 12.70 -6.65
N ALA A 82 10.65 11.53 -6.05
CA ALA A 82 11.92 10.82 -6.12
C ALA A 82 12.22 10.21 -7.50
N GLY A 83 11.31 10.34 -8.48
CA GLY A 83 11.46 9.71 -9.80
C GLY A 83 10.97 8.27 -9.84
N GLU A 84 10.38 7.76 -8.77
CA GLU A 84 9.87 6.40 -8.69
C GLU A 84 8.44 6.33 -9.23
N TRP A 85 8.30 6.07 -10.54
CA TRP A 85 6.99 5.82 -11.12
C TRP A 85 6.36 4.56 -10.54
N ALA A 86 7.15 3.49 -10.45
CA ALA A 86 6.75 2.21 -9.91
C ALA A 86 7.45 1.98 -8.58
N LYS A 87 6.80 2.33 -7.46
CA LYS A 87 6.73 1.30 -6.43
C LYS A 87 5.79 0.30 -7.05
N GLU A 88 6.31 -0.83 -7.53
CA GLU A 88 5.46 -1.93 -7.98
C GLU A 88 4.37 -2.08 -6.94
N ARG A 89 3.15 -1.73 -7.33
CA ARG A 89 2.02 -2.19 -6.56
C ARG A 89 2.05 -3.66 -6.84
N GLN A 90 2.65 -4.43 -5.96
CA GLN A 90 2.54 -5.87 -5.98
C GLN A 90 1.09 -6.16 -5.53
N VAL A 91 0.15 -5.84 -6.43
CA VAL A 91 -1.23 -6.29 -6.37
C VAL A 91 -1.11 -7.80 -6.54
N GLY A 92 -1.29 -8.53 -5.43
CA GLY A 92 -0.99 -9.94 -5.35
C GLY A 92 0.37 -10.28 -4.74
N ALA A 93 1.04 -9.34 -4.04
CA ALA A 93 2.03 -9.74 -3.05
C ALA A 93 1.33 -10.67 -2.08
N VAL A 94 1.73 -11.93 -2.06
CA VAL A 94 1.38 -12.78 -0.94
C VAL A 94 2.04 -12.08 0.24
N VAL A 95 1.23 -11.45 1.11
CA VAL A 95 1.70 -11.05 2.43
C VAL A 95 1.92 -12.38 3.14
N VAL A 96 3.11 -12.93 2.94
CA VAL A 96 3.56 -14.15 3.57
C VAL A 96 3.79 -13.76 5.03
N SER A 97 3.22 -14.51 5.96
CA SER A 97 3.41 -14.16 7.36
C SER A 97 4.90 -14.33 7.72
N PRO A 98 5.47 -13.51 8.63
CA PRO A 98 6.88 -13.60 9.01
C PRO A 98 7.31 -15.01 9.45
N GLU A 99 6.37 -15.79 9.97
CA GLU A 99 6.58 -17.18 10.36
C GLU A 99 6.83 -18.11 9.16
N VAL A 100 6.15 -17.88 8.04
CA VAL A 100 6.35 -18.64 6.79
C VAL A 100 7.67 -18.25 6.13
N GLU A 101 8.05 -16.98 6.19
CA GLU A 101 9.36 -16.51 5.71
C GLU A 101 10.49 -17.12 6.54
N ALA A 102 10.38 -17.09 7.87
CA ALA A 102 11.36 -17.68 8.78
C ALA A 102 11.48 -19.20 8.58
N LEU A 103 10.37 -19.91 8.40
CA LEU A 103 10.37 -21.36 8.17
C LEU A 103 10.99 -21.71 6.82
N ALA A 104 10.69 -20.95 5.76
CA ALA A 104 11.31 -21.13 4.45
C ALA A 104 12.84 -20.97 4.52
N GLU A 105 13.34 -19.99 5.29
CA GLU A 105 14.77 -19.77 5.51
C GLU A 105 15.42 -20.90 6.34
N ILE A 106 14.77 -21.33 7.43
CA ILE A 106 15.27 -22.42 8.29
C ILE A 106 15.37 -23.74 7.53
N MET A 107 14.42 -24.00 6.63
CA MET A 107 14.28 -25.27 5.93
C MET A 107 14.91 -25.28 4.53
N ASP A 108 15.48 -24.15 4.09
CA ASP A 108 16.03 -23.95 2.73
C ASP A 108 15.01 -24.28 1.62
N LEU A 109 13.76 -23.86 1.83
CA LEU A 109 12.64 -24.07 0.91
C LEU A 109 12.17 -22.76 0.29
N THR A 110 11.49 -22.83 -0.85
CA THR A 110 10.79 -21.65 -1.37
C THR A 110 9.52 -21.37 -0.56
N ILE A 111 9.09 -20.11 -0.53
CA ILE A 111 7.84 -19.71 0.12
C ILE A 111 6.63 -20.53 -0.38
N PRO A 112 6.43 -20.77 -1.70
CA PRO A 112 5.32 -21.59 -2.18
C PRO A 112 5.37 -23.05 -1.70
N GLU A 113 6.57 -23.65 -1.63
CA GLU A 113 6.74 -25.01 -1.08
C GLU A 113 6.40 -25.07 0.40
N THR A 114 6.82 -24.06 1.15
CA THR A 114 6.52 -23.92 2.58
C THR A 114 5.01 -23.76 2.81
N GLN A 115 4.32 -22.95 2.01
CA GLN A 115 2.87 -22.77 2.07
C GLN A 115 2.11 -24.05 1.69
N ALA A 116 2.58 -24.78 0.68
CA ALA A 116 2.00 -26.06 0.29
C ALA A 116 2.15 -27.11 1.40
N ALA A 117 3.31 -27.15 2.07
CA ALA A 117 3.55 -28.03 3.20
C ALA A 117 2.65 -27.67 4.41
N LEU A 118 2.48 -26.37 4.70
CA LEU A 118 1.61 -25.89 5.78
C LEU A 118 0.11 -26.05 5.49
N ALA A 119 -0.29 -26.17 4.21
CA ALA A 119 -1.69 -26.32 3.82
C ALA A 119 -2.34 -27.60 4.38
N ALA A 120 -1.54 -28.62 4.71
CA ALA A 120 -2.00 -29.88 5.30
C ALA A 120 -2.36 -29.79 6.80
N TYR A 121 -2.05 -28.67 7.47
CA TYR A 121 -2.26 -28.47 8.90
C TYR A 121 -3.40 -27.47 9.15
N GLU A 122 -4.16 -27.64 10.24
CA GLU A 122 -5.24 -26.70 10.64
C GLU A 122 -4.66 -25.48 11.39
N GLU A 123 -5.40 -24.36 11.43
CA GLU A 123 -4.91 -23.09 12.01
C GLU A 123 -4.28 -23.16 13.41
N PRO A 124 -4.76 -23.94 14.39
CA PRO A 124 -4.10 -23.99 15.71
C PRO A 124 -2.73 -24.68 15.67
N ASP A 125 -2.52 -25.65 14.79
CA ASP A 125 -1.27 -26.42 14.71
C ASP A 125 -0.18 -25.65 13.95
N ARG A 126 -0.57 -24.76 13.03
CA ARG A 126 0.37 -23.97 12.21
C ARG A 126 1.23 -23.00 13.03
N PHE A 127 0.74 -22.53 14.17
CA PHE A 127 1.47 -21.59 15.04
C PHE A 127 2.52 -22.28 15.93
N GLU A 128 2.45 -23.60 16.10
CA GLU A 128 3.44 -24.36 16.88
C GLU A 128 4.60 -24.89 16.02
N ILE A 129 4.41 -24.97 14.70
CA ILE A 129 5.40 -25.47 13.74
C ILE A 129 6.72 -24.67 13.72
N PRO A 130 6.74 -23.34 13.85
CA PRO A 130 8.01 -22.59 13.94
C PRO A 130 8.86 -22.97 15.16
N ALA A 131 8.27 -23.58 16.20
CA ALA A 131 8.99 -24.07 17.37
C ALA A 131 9.57 -25.50 17.18
N TYR A 132 9.07 -26.26 16.20
CA TYR A 132 9.48 -27.63 15.87
C TYR A 132 9.50 -27.85 14.34
N PRO A 133 10.44 -27.20 13.64
CA PRO A 133 10.46 -27.14 12.17
C PRO A 133 10.61 -28.52 11.49
N GLU A 134 11.19 -29.51 12.17
CA GLU A 134 11.32 -30.89 11.70
C GLU A 134 9.98 -31.61 11.42
N VAL A 135 8.87 -31.13 11.98
CA VAL A 135 7.52 -31.68 11.75
C VAL A 135 7.09 -31.51 10.28
N VAL A 136 7.55 -30.45 9.62
CA VAL A 136 7.22 -30.12 8.22
C VAL A 136 7.95 -31.05 7.24
N CYS A 137 9.14 -31.52 7.61
CA CYS A 137 9.96 -32.42 6.79
C CYS A 137 9.41 -33.84 6.62
N GLN A 138 8.44 -34.28 7.43
CA GLN A 138 7.94 -35.66 7.34
C GLN A 138 7.05 -35.91 6.12
N PHE A 139 6.63 -34.87 5.41
CA PHE A 139 5.67 -34.94 4.30
C PHE A 139 6.19 -34.35 2.98
N LEU A 140 7.49 -34.00 2.92
CA LEU A 140 8.24 -33.69 1.70
C LEU A 140 9.07 -34.90 1.27
#